data_AF-A0A260QAL0-F1
#
_entry.id   AF-A0A260QAL0-F1
#
_cell.length_a   1.000
_cell.length_b   1.000
_cell.length_c   1.000
_cell.angle_alpha   90.00
_cell.angle_beta   90.00
_cell.angle_gamma   90.00
#
_symmetry.space_group_name_H-M   'P 1'
#
loop_
_entity.id
_entity.type
_entity.pdbx_description
1 polymer ?
#
loop_
_entity_poly.entity_id
_entity_poly.type
_entity_poly.pdbx_seq_one_letter_code
_entity_poly.pdbx_strand_id
1 'polypeptide(L)'
;MSVSPAVDKDTALARARAAIENRTKYIESLFDAAQASADAREKVAEATRAAERANAEHAAAYKEAIDAGWTVAELTGSGLTAPTPVGKKPSKPSARRSSGRATARRRVGAENTAGPDRQHDDATSPTAPGTPSEPESSPAH
;
A
#
# COMPACT_ATOMS: atom_id res chain seq x y z
N MET A 1 38.70 -17.81 -41.15
CA MET A 1 37.41 -17.90 -41.85
C MET A 1 36.32 -17.55 -40.85
N SER A 2 35.79 -16.33 -40.87
CA SER A 2 34.70 -15.91 -39.97
C SER A 2 33.37 -16.31 -40.62
N VAL A 3 32.65 -17.24 -40.00
CA VAL A 3 31.32 -17.66 -40.46
C VAL A 3 30.31 -16.76 -39.76
N SER A 4 29.85 -15.71 -40.44
CA SER A 4 28.71 -14.94 -39.93
C SER A 4 27.48 -15.86 -39.94
N PRO A 5 26.75 -16.01 -38.82
CA PRO A 5 25.54 -16.83 -38.82
C PRO A 5 24.51 -16.14 -39.69
N ALA A 6 24.21 -16.72 -40.86
CA ALA A 6 23.08 -16.32 -41.66
C ALA A 6 21.81 -16.70 -40.88
N VAL A 7 21.15 -15.71 -40.30
CA VAL A 7 19.87 -15.93 -39.61
C VAL A 7 18.83 -16.25 -40.66
N ASP A 8 18.31 -17.48 -40.63
CA ASP A 8 17.20 -17.88 -41.49
C ASP A 8 15.94 -17.04 -41.16
N LYS A 9 15.49 -16.26 -42.15
CA LYS A 9 14.40 -15.29 -41.98
C LYS A 9 13.10 -15.98 -41.58
N ASP A 10 12.80 -17.14 -42.16
CA ASP A 10 11.55 -17.84 -41.93
C ASP A 10 11.50 -18.44 -40.52
N THR A 11 12.60 -19.00 -40.04
CA THR A 11 12.75 -19.43 -38.64
C THR A 11 12.61 -18.27 -37.66
N ALA A 12 13.21 -17.11 -37.96
CA ALA A 12 13.09 -15.93 -37.11
C ALA A 12 11.64 -15.42 -37.03
N LEU A 13 10.91 -15.39 -38.14
CA LEU A 13 9.50 -15.00 -38.19
C LEU A 13 8.59 -16.00 -37.48
N ALA A 14 8.81 -17.31 -37.65
CA ALA A 14 8.06 -18.35 -36.96
C ALA A 14 8.23 -18.24 -35.44
N ARG A 15 9.47 -18.06 -34.97
CA ARG A 15 9.78 -17.85 -33.55
C ARG A 15 9.12 -16.58 -33.00
N ALA A 16 9.16 -15.49 -33.75
CA ALA A 16 8.52 -14.23 -33.35
C ALA A 16 7.00 -14.38 -33.22
N ARG A 17 6.35 -15.07 -34.17
CA ARG A 17 4.91 -15.36 -34.12
C ARG A 17 4.54 -16.22 -32.91
N ALA A 18 5.29 -17.29 -32.66
CA ALA A 18 5.07 -18.14 -31.48
C ALA A 18 5.25 -17.36 -30.17
N ALA A 19 6.24 -16.47 -30.10
CA ALA A 19 6.45 -15.62 -28.93
C ALA A 19 5.29 -14.62 -28.72
N ILE A 20 4.74 -14.05 -29.80
CA ILE A 20 3.57 -13.17 -29.73
C ILE A 20 2.36 -13.95 -29.22
N GLU A 21 2.07 -15.12 -29.80
CA GLU A 21 0.94 -15.96 -29.39
C GLU A 21 1.03 -16.35 -27.90
N ASN A 22 2.22 -16.73 -27.44
CA ASN A 22 2.44 -17.07 -26.04
C ASN A 22 2.22 -15.86 -25.12
N ARG A 23 2.71 -14.68 -25.51
CA ARG A 23 2.46 -13.43 -24.76
C ARG A 23 0.97 -13.10 -24.70
N THR A 24 0.23 -13.26 -25.80
CA THR A 24 -1.22 -13.03 -25.82
C THR A 24 -1.94 -13.94 -24.83
N LYS A 25 -1.64 -15.24 -24.81
CA LYS A 25 -2.22 -16.20 -23.86
C LYS A 25 -1.99 -15.80 -22.40
N TYR A 26 -0.80 -15.30 -22.07
CA TYR A 26 -0.52 -14.82 -20.71
C TYR A 26 -1.29 -13.56 -20.37
N ILE A 27 -1.45 -12.63 -21.32
CA ILE A 27 -2.22 -11.40 -21.09
C ILE A 27 -3.70 -11.72 -20.84
N GLU A 28 -4.29 -12.64 -21.60
CA GLU A 28 -5.66 -13.12 -21.39
C GLU A 28 -5.81 -13.76 -20.01
N SER A 29 -4.93 -14.69 -19.66
CA SER A 29 -4.95 -15.34 -18.34
C SER A 29 -4.77 -14.33 -17.19
N LEU A 30 -3.94 -13.30 -17.37
CA LEU A 30 -3.78 -12.24 -16.36
C LEU A 30 -5.03 -11.38 -16.22
N PHE A 31 -5.73 -11.11 -17.31
CA PHE A 31 -6.99 -10.37 -17.28
C PHE A 31 -8.07 -11.17 -16.54
N ASP A 32 -8.22 -12.46 -16.87
CA ASP A 32 -9.15 -13.35 -16.20
C ASP A 32 -8.85 -13.47 -14.71
N ALA A 33 -7.56 -13.62 -14.36
CA ALA A 33 -7.12 -13.68 -12.97
C ALA A 33 -7.35 -12.35 -12.22
N ALA A 34 -7.15 -11.21 -12.88
CA ALA A 34 -7.41 -9.90 -12.30
C ALA A 34 -8.90 -9.69 -12.02
N GLN A 35 -9.76 -10.08 -12.96
CA GLN A 35 -11.21 -10.02 -12.79
C GLN A 35 -11.68 -10.95 -11.66
N ALA A 36 -11.23 -12.21 -11.68
CA ALA A 36 -11.54 -13.16 -10.60
C ALA A 36 -11.07 -12.67 -9.23
N SER A 37 -9.90 -12.02 -9.17
CA SER A 37 -9.40 -11.41 -7.95
C SER A 37 -10.24 -10.22 -7.49
N ALA A 38 -10.80 -9.42 -8.40
CA ALA A 38 -11.67 -8.30 -8.05
C ALA A 38 -12.99 -8.83 -7.45
N ASP A 39 -13.62 -9.79 -8.13
CA ASP A 39 -14.87 -10.41 -7.68
C ASP A 39 -14.71 -11.09 -6.32
N ALA A 40 -13.58 -11.78 -6.10
CA ALA A 40 -13.29 -12.41 -4.81
C ALA A 40 -13.16 -11.37 -3.68
N ARG A 41 -12.52 -10.22 -3.95
CA ARG A 41 -12.40 -9.13 -2.96
C ARG A 41 -13.75 -8.52 -2.63
N GLU A 42 -14.63 -8.37 -3.62
CA GLU A 42 -15.99 -7.87 -3.39
C GLU A 42 -16.79 -8.81 -2.49
N LYS A 43 -16.76 -10.12 -2.78
CA LYS A 43 -17.42 -11.14 -1.93
C LYS A 43 -16.89 -11.13 -0.49
N VAL A 44 -15.58 -10.99 -0.32
CA VAL A 44 -14.98 -10.89 1.03
C VAL A 44 -15.42 -9.60 1.73
N ALA A 45 -15.48 -8.47 1.02
CA ALA A 45 -15.93 -7.22 1.59
C ALA A 45 -17.40 -7.27 2.02
N GLU A 46 -18.26 -7.88 1.20
CA GLU A 46 -19.68 -8.10 1.53
C GLU A 46 -19.85 -9.02 2.73
N ALA A 47 -19.17 -10.18 2.74
CA ALA A 47 -19.19 -11.11 3.86
C ALA A 47 -18.68 -10.46 5.15
N THR A 48 -17.66 -9.60 5.06
CA THR A 48 -17.13 -8.86 6.20
C THR A 48 -18.18 -7.88 6.73
N ARG A 49 -18.85 -7.11 5.86
CA ARG A 49 -19.95 -6.21 6.28
C ARG A 49 -21.12 -6.97 6.89
N ALA A 50 -21.44 -8.16 6.37
CA ALA A 50 -22.48 -9.01 6.94
C ALA A 50 -22.10 -9.52 8.35
N ALA A 51 -20.86 -9.99 8.52
CA ALA A 51 -20.35 -10.43 9.81
C ALA A 51 -20.28 -9.30 10.83
N GLU A 52 -19.90 -8.08 10.42
CA GLU A 52 -19.90 -6.89 11.27
C GLU A 52 -21.31 -6.53 11.75
N ARG A 53 -22.32 -6.58 10.85
CA ARG A 53 -23.72 -6.38 11.23
C ARG A 53 -24.21 -7.42 12.23
N ALA A 54 -23.96 -8.70 11.97
CA ALA A 54 -24.34 -9.78 12.88
C ALA A 54 -23.66 -9.63 14.25
N ASN A 55 -22.39 -9.22 14.29
CA ASN A 55 -21.69 -8.95 15.54
C ASN A 55 -22.28 -7.74 16.29
N ALA A 56 -22.68 -6.69 15.57
CA ALA A 56 -23.33 -5.53 16.17
C ALA A 56 -24.71 -5.88 16.75
N GLU A 57 -25.50 -6.66 16.02
CA GLU A 57 -26.81 -7.17 16.47
C GLU A 57 -26.65 -8.07 17.69
N HIS A 58 -25.68 -9.00 17.67
CA HIS A 58 -25.39 -9.84 18.82
C HIS A 58 -24.94 -9.02 20.03
N ALA A 59 -24.13 -7.98 19.84
CA ALA A 59 -23.72 -7.08 20.90
C ALA A 59 -24.89 -6.26 21.48
N ALA A 60 -25.80 -5.80 20.62
CA ALA A 60 -27.01 -5.11 21.04
C ALA A 60 -27.93 -6.04 21.86
N ALA A 61 -28.21 -7.24 21.36
CA ALA A 61 -29.04 -8.23 22.06
C ALA A 61 -28.43 -8.65 23.40
N TYR A 62 -27.11 -8.84 23.46
CA TYR A 62 -26.41 -9.14 24.70
C TYR A 62 -26.56 -7.99 25.71
N LYS A 63 -26.41 -6.74 25.25
CA LYS A 63 -26.61 -5.56 26.10
C LYS A 63 -28.06 -5.46 26.60
N GLU A 64 -29.04 -5.68 25.74
CA GLU A 64 -30.45 -5.68 26.12
C GLU A 64 -30.76 -6.73 27.19
N ALA A 65 -30.14 -7.93 27.11
CA ALA A 65 -30.28 -8.94 28.16
C ALA A 65 -29.72 -8.46 29.50
N ILE A 66 -28.55 -7.81 29.49
CA ILE A 66 -27.97 -7.21 30.71
C ILE A 66 -28.87 -6.09 31.25
N ASP A 67 -29.36 -5.20 30.38
CA ASP A 67 -30.25 -4.10 30.76
C ASP A 67 -31.61 -4.63 31.30
N ALA A 68 -32.05 -5.81 30.85
CA ALA A 68 -33.22 -6.53 31.37
C ALA A 68 -32.95 -7.27 32.69
N GLY A 69 -31.75 -7.20 33.24
CA GLY A 69 -31.38 -7.74 34.55
C GLY A 69 -30.70 -9.10 34.54
N TRP A 70 -30.39 -9.66 33.36
CA TRP A 70 -29.57 -10.87 33.30
C TRP A 70 -28.12 -10.54 33.66
N THR A 71 -27.48 -11.41 34.43
CA THR A 71 -26.05 -11.28 34.72
C THR A 71 -25.20 -11.95 33.64
N VAL A 72 -23.97 -11.49 33.49
CA VAL A 72 -22.97 -12.11 32.60
C VAL A 72 -22.75 -13.59 32.95
N ALA A 73 -22.78 -13.93 34.24
CA ALA A 73 -22.61 -15.31 34.71
C ALA A 73 -23.77 -16.22 34.26
N GLU A 74 -25.00 -15.71 34.24
CA GLU A 74 -26.17 -16.46 33.77
C GLU A 74 -26.16 -16.64 32.25
N LEU A 75 -25.79 -15.59 31.50
CA LEU A 75 -25.66 -15.69 30.03
C LEU A 75 -24.58 -16.69 29.63
N THR A 76 -23.40 -16.60 30.25
CA THR A 76 -22.29 -17.54 30.01
C THR A 76 -22.61 -18.95 30.50
N GLY A 77 -23.28 -19.09 31.64
CA GLY A 77 -23.79 -20.38 32.14
C GLY A 77 -24.83 -21.04 31.23
N SER A 78 -25.53 -20.25 30.41
CA SER A 78 -26.47 -20.72 29.38
C SER A 78 -25.78 -21.10 28.06
N GLY A 79 -24.45 -20.98 27.97
CA GLY A 79 -23.68 -21.22 26.75
C GLY A 79 -23.63 -20.03 25.78
N LEU A 80 -24.20 -18.87 26.15
CA LEU A 80 -24.10 -17.66 25.34
C LEU A 80 -22.72 -17.03 25.56
N THR A 81 -21.99 -16.85 24.46
CA THR A 81 -20.65 -16.27 24.52
C THR A 81 -20.74 -14.75 24.43
N ALA A 82 -19.92 -14.04 25.19
CA ALA A 82 -19.87 -12.59 25.11
C ALA A 82 -19.50 -12.12 23.68
N PRO A 83 -20.12 -11.03 23.18
CA PRO A 83 -19.81 -10.48 21.87
C PRO A 83 -18.33 -10.07 21.78
N THR A 84 -17.74 -10.22 20.59
CA THR A 84 -16.37 -9.76 20.37
C THR A 84 -16.36 -8.22 20.36
N PRO A 85 -15.50 -7.56 21.17
CA PRO A 85 -15.48 -6.10 21.23
C PRO A 85 -15.07 -5.48 19.89
N VAL A 86 -16.03 -4.83 19.23
CA VAL A 86 -15.87 -4.06 17.97
C VAL A 86 -15.16 -2.73 18.25
N GLY A 87 -13.86 -2.76 18.52
CA GLY A 87 -13.15 -1.49 18.79
C GLY A 87 -11.67 -1.59 19.06
N LYS A 88 -11.13 -2.79 19.34
CA LYS A 88 -9.69 -2.97 19.42
C LYS A 88 -9.14 -3.10 18.00
N LYS A 89 -8.89 -1.95 17.37
CA LYS A 89 -8.08 -1.83 16.16
C LYS A 89 -6.82 -2.68 16.39
N PRO A 90 -6.56 -3.74 15.61
CA PRO A 90 -5.31 -4.48 15.77
C PRO A 90 -4.20 -3.47 15.53
N SER A 91 -3.35 -3.29 16.54
CA SER A 91 -2.13 -2.49 16.47
C SER A 91 -1.28 -3.05 15.34
N LYS A 92 -1.45 -2.47 14.14
CA LYS A 92 -0.69 -2.86 12.97
C LYS A 92 0.78 -2.65 13.33
N PRO A 93 1.64 -3.69 13.33
CA PRO A 93 3.05 -3.49 13.57
C PRO A 93 3.53 -2.47 12.54
N SER A 94 4.09 -1.38 13.04
CA SER A 94 4.66 -0.30 12.24
C SER A 94 5.66 -0.91 11.26
N ALA A 95 5.24 -1.08 10.01
CA ALA A 95 6.14 -1.39 8.92
C ALA A 95 7.03 -0.17 8.74
N ARG A 96 8.17 -0.19 9.47
CA ARG A 96 9.26 0.76 9.34
C ARG A 96 9.60 0.84 7.87
N ARG A 97 9.21 1.94 7.21
CA ARG A 97 9.59 2.24 5.84
C ARG A 97 11.10 2.29 5.81
N SER A 98 11.74 1.22 5.35
CA SER A 98 13.12 1.25 4.92
C SER A 98 13.16 2.07 3.64
N SER A 99 13.28 3.39 3.78
CA SER A 99 13.71 4.26 2.67
C SER A 99 15.20 4.03 2.45
N GLY A 100 15.53 2.86 1.95
CA GLY A 100 16.88 2.48 1.54
C GLY A 100 17.12 2.94 0.10
N ARG A 101 17.86 4.04 -0.04
CA ARG A 101 18.74 4.32 -1.19
C ARG A 101 18.07 4.79 -2.49
N ALA A 102 17.64 6.05 -2.48
CA ALA A 102 17.64 6.88 -3.69
C ALA A 102 19.09 7.06 -4.17
N THR A 103 19.51 6.31 -5.20
CA THR A 103 20.68 6.71 -6.00
C THR A 103 20.25 7.82 -6.96
N ALA A 104 20.50 9.06 -6.57
CA ALA A 104 20.48 10.21 -7.46
C ALA A 104 21.52 9.99 -8.56
N ARG A 105 21.09 9.57 -9.77
CA ARG A 105 21.91 9.66 -10.97
C ARG A 105 21.63 11.01 -11.63
N ARG A 106 22.72 11.78 -11.74
CA ARG A 106 22.90 13.12 -12.29
C ARG A 106 21.96 13.46 -13.47
N ARG A 107 21.37 14.66 -13.39
CA ARG A 107 20.78 15.40 -14.50
C ARG A 107 21.86 15.72 -15.55
N VAL A 108 21.54 15.52 -16.82
CA VAL A 108 22.23 16.14 -17.95
C VAL A 108 21.16 16.60 -18.94
N GLY A 109 21.11 17.91 -19.20
CA GLY A 109 20.64 18.56 -20.43
C GLY A 109 19.17 18.44 -20.83
N ALA A 110 18.40 19.50 -20.60
CA ALA A 110 17.46 20.05 -21.59
C ALA A 110 16.97 21.42 -21.11
N GLU A 111 17.62 22.45 -21.64
CA GLU A 111 17.20 23.84 -21.66
C GLU A 111 16.00 24.06 -22.60
N ASN A 112 15.27 25.17 -22.38
CA ASN A 112 14.01 25.64 -23.01
C ASN A 112 12.76 25.07 -22.33
N THR A 113 11.95 25.87 -21.62
CA THR A 113 11.12 26.94 -22.23
C THR A 113 10.79 28.03 -21.20
N ALA A 114 10.98 29.30 -21.59
CA ALA A 114 10.46 30.50 -20.92
C ALA A 114 8.92 30.55 -21.07
N GLY A 115 8.13 30.63 -19.99
CA GLY A 115 7.62 31.85 -19.32
C GLY A 115 6.08 31.88 -19.39
N PRO A 116 5.35 32.85 -18.79
CA PRO A 116 5.64 33.62 -17.58
C PRO A 116 4.42 33.78 -16.60
N ASP A 117 4.75 34.20 -15.38
CA ASP A 117 4.05 35.13 -14.46
C ASP A 117 2.61 34.87 -13.92
N ARG A 118 2.51 34.77 -12.59
CA ARG A 118 1.69 35.69 -11.74
C ARG A 118 1.83 35.38 -10.24
N GLN A 119 2.51 36.29 -9.56
CA GLN A 119 2.15 36.91 -8.27
C GLN A 119 1.67 36.02 -7.11
N HIS A 120 2.49 35.94 -6.06
CA HIS A 120 2.17 36.70 -4.86
C HIS A 120 3.45 36.95 -4.04
N ASP A 121 3.89 38.21 -4.05
CA ASP A 121 4.66 38.80 -2.98
C ASP A 121 3.77 38.84 -1.72
N ASP A 122 4.29 38.40 -0.58
CA ASP A 122 4.47 39.38 0.50
C ASP A 122 5.65 38.98 1.38
N ALA A 123 6.42 40.01 1.66
CA ALA A 123 7.74 39.98 2.25
C ALA A 123 7.63 40.06 3.78
N THR A 124 8.54 39.39 4.46
CA THR A 124 9.15 40.00 5.64
C THR A 124 10.63 39.65 5.62
N SER A 125 11.41 40.62 5.16
CA SER A 125 12.87 40.62 5.09
C SER A 125 13.49 40.84 6.49
N PRO A 126 14.81 41.07 6.65
CA PRO A 126 15.76 40.07 7.14
C PRO A 126 16.52 40.54 8.39
N THR A 127 17.13 39.65 9.17
CA THR A 127 18.28 40.04 10.03
C THR A 127 19.19 38.85 10.28
N ALA A 128 20.30 38.78 9.54
CA ALA A 128 21.57 38.20 10.00
C ALA A 128 22.39 39.34 10.66
N PRO A 129 23.56 39.13 11.32
CA PRO A 129 24.43 37.94 11.38
C PRO A 129 25.03 37.65 12.78
N GLY A 130 25.70 36.49 12.94
CA GLY A 130 26.59 36.27 14.09
C GLY A 130 26.96 34.81 14.38
N THR A 131 27.99 34.29 13.72
CA THR A 131 28.93 33.31 14.34
C THR A 131 29.85 34.05 15.33
N PRO A 132 30.66 33.41 16.21
CA PRO A 132 30.87 31.97 16.46
C PRO A 132 30.78 31.61 17.97
N SER A 133 30.76 30.33 18.34
CA SER A 133 31.34 29.84 19.61
C SER A 133 31.41 28.31 19.60
N GLU A 134 32.56 27.82 19.18
CA GLU A 134 33.12 26.55 19.63
C GLU A 134 33.56 26.73 21.10
N PRO A 135 33.32 25.74 21.96
CA PRO A 135 34.38 25.39 22.89
C PRO A 135 34.69 23.90 22.83
N GLU A 136 36.00 23.67 22.75
CA GLU A 136 36.73 22.42 22.95
C GLU A 136 36.23 21.62 24.16
N SER A 137 36.21 20.29 24.03
CA SER A 137 36.91 19.38 24.95
C SER A 137 36.72 17.91 24.52
N SER A 138 37.77 17.37 23.89
CA SER A 138 38.23 15.98 24.07
C SER A 138 38.73 15.77 25.51
N PRO A 139 39.19 14.57 25.93
CA PRO A 139 38.85 13.18 25.57
C PRO A 139 38.62 12.30 26.84
N ALA A 140 38.25 11.03 26.68
CA ALA A 140 38.62 9.94 27.60
C ALA A 140 38.26 8.59 26.95
N HIS A 141 39.27 7.94 26.36
CA HIS A 141 39.89 6.67 26.81
C HIS A 141 39.18 5.39 26.36
#